data_AF-A0A517T661-F1
#
_entry.id   AF-A0A517T661-F1
#
_cell.length_a   1.000
_cell.length_b   1.000
_cell.length_c   1.000
_cell.angle_alpha   90.00
_cell.angle_beta   90.00
_cell.angle_gamma   90.00
#
_symmetry.space_group_name_H-M   'P 1'
#
loop_
_entity.id
_entity.type
_entity.pdbx_description
1 polymer ?
#
loop_
_entity_poly.entity_id
_entity_poly.type
_entity_poly.pdbx_seq_one_letter_code
_entity_poly.pdbx_strand_id
1 'polypeptide(L)'
;MNNIIAWYNTYLILVAVVSCCLAIINYRELLPIIIRANSEWPRLRACVTDIFWSAADHRVVIPVCVSIASALAHTLCYYIFWKSRPLHPSDLYASPIIVSYLTGQATTILFLDFRVLFNTSKLDCTGVDSICRQGELALSPWVDRVTKFVTFGYVSSQEYVKEQVSVRITELNEILRLQLHGWMMRITLRLIFGFSCWWLALTLGA
;
A
#
# COMPACT_ATOMS: atom_id res chain seq x y z
N MET A 1 17.87 -18.22 23.92
CA MET A 1 17.04 -17.80 22.76
C MET A 1 15.79 -16.99 23.16
N ASN A 2 15.71 -16.40 24.37
CA ASN A 2 14.51 -15.69 24.83
C ASN A 2 14.71 -14.16 24.82
N ASN A 3 15.03 -13.57 23.67
CA ASN A 3 15.15 -12.11 23.53
C ASN A 3 13.96 -11.57 22.73
N ILE A 4 13.13 -10.73 23.35
CA ILE A 4 11.93 -10.16 22.73
C ILE A 4 12.29 -9.32 21.50
N ILE A 5 13.42 -8.59 21.55
CA ILE A 5 13.88 -7.76 20.44
C ILE A 5 14.26 -8.63 19.24
N ALA A 6 14.83 -9.81 19.47
CA ALA A 6 15.17 -10.76 18.41
C ALA A 6 13.91 -11.31 17.72
N TRP A 7 12.91 -11.72 18.51
CA TRP A 7 11.60 -12.16 17.99
C TRP A 7 10.93 -11.05 17.17
N TYR A 8 10.95 -9.83 17.70
CA TYR A 8 10.39 -8.68 17.02
C TYR A 8 11.11 -8.39 15.69
N ASN A 9 12.44 -8.53 15.66
CA ASN A 9 13.21 -8.36 14.43
C ASN A 9 12.83 -9.41 13.36
N THR A 10 12.67 -10.68 13.74
CA THR A 10 12.19 -11.72 12.82
C THR A 10 10.78 -11.41 12.31
N TYR A 11 9.89 -10.94 13.18
CA TYR A 11 8.54 -10.51 12.80
C TYR A 11 8.57 -9.34 11.79
N LEU A 12 9.43 -8.33 12.00
CA LEU A 12 9.59 -7.23 11.05
C LEU A 12 10.06 -7.68 9.67
N ILE A 13 11.00 -8.62 9.62
CA ILE A 13 11.48 -9.21 8.35
C ILE A 13 10.32 -9.94 7.64
N LEU A 14 9.57 -10.76 8.37
CA LEU A 14 8.43 -11.50 7.80
C LEU A 14 7.39 -10.54 7.22
N VAL A 15 7.04 -9.50 7.97
CA VAL A 15 6.10 -8.47 7.54
C VAL A 15 6.60 -7.71 6.31
N ALA A 16 7.89 -7.40 6.24
CA ALA A 16 8.48 -6.74 5.08
C ALA A 16 8.38 -7.64 3.84
N VAL A 17 8.66 -8.94 3.97
CA VAL A 17 8.51 -9.92 2.88
C VAL A 17 7.05 -10.00 2.43
N VAL A 18 6.10 -10.16 3.36
CA VAL A 18 4.67 -10.24 3.04
C VAL A 18 4.18 -8.96 2.37
N SER A 19 4.58 -7.79 2.88
CA SER A 19 4.26 -6.49 2.27
C SER A 19 4.80 -6.39 0.84
N CYS A 20 6.02 -6.87 0.60
CA CYS A 20 6.62 -6.91 -0.73
C CYS A 20 5.83 -7.85 -1.67
N CYS A 21 5.47 -9.04 -1.21
CA CYS A 21 4.65 -9.98 -1.98
C CYS A 21 3.29 -9.38 -2.36
N LEU A 22 2.59 -8.74 -1.41
CA LEU A 22 1.31 -8.08 -1.68
C LEU A 22 1.46 -6.93 -2.69
N ALA A 23 2.53 -6.14 -2.57
CA ALA A 23 2.82 -5.07 -3.53
C ALA A 23 3.08 -5.63 -4.94
N ILE A 24 3.83 -6.73 -5.06
CA ILE A 24 4.08 -7.41 -6.34
C ILE A 24 2.77 -7.94 -6.95
N ILE A 25 1.90 -8.54 -6.13
CA ILE A 25 0.59 -9.03 -6.59
C ILE A 25 -0.26 -7.86 -7.11
N ASN A 26 -0.35 -6.76 -6.36
CA ASN A 26 -1.09 -5.58 -6.79
C ASN A 26 -0.52 -4.97 -8.08
N TYR A 27 0.81 -4.91 -8.21
CA TYR A 27 1.46 -4.41 -9.42
C TYR A 27 1.22 -5.32 -10.62
N ARG A 28 1.19 -6.64 -10.40
CA ARG A 28 0.88 -7.64 -11.43
C ARG A 28 -0.55 -7.51 -11.96
N GLU A 29 -1.51 -7.14 -11.13
CA GLU A 29 -2.91 -6.88 -11.59
C GLU A 29 -3.02 -5.57 -12.38
N LEU A 30 -2.12 -4.63 -12.15
CA LEU A 30 -2.09 -3.32 -12.80
C LEU A 30 -1.35 -3.35 -14.16
N LEU A 31 -0.33 -4.20 -14.30
CA LEU A 31 0.48 -4.31 -15.52
C LEU A 31 -0.32 -4.59 -16.81
N PRO A 32 -1.34 -5.49 -16.82
CA PRO A 32 -2.14 -5.78 -18.00
C PRO A 32 -2.89 -4.56 -18.54
N ILE A 33 -3.32 -3.63 -17.68
CA ILE A 33 -4.00 -2.40 -18.11
C ILE A 33 -3.06 -1.56 -18.98
N ILE A 34 -1.80 -1.40 -18.58
CA ILE A 34 -0.81 -0.64 -19.36
C ILE A 34 -0.55 -1.31 -20.71
N ILE A 35 -0.40 -2.64 -20.69
CA ILE A 35 -0.13 -3.41 -21.90
C ILE A 35 -1.30 -3.29 -22.87
N ARG A 36 -2.54 -3.45 -22.38
CA ARG A 36 -3.77 -3.31 -23.17
C ARG A 36 -4.00 -1.88 -23.65
N ALA A 37 -3.63 -0.87 -22.86
CA ALA A 37 -3.73 0.53 -23.29
C ALA A 37 -2.92 0.83 -24.55
N ASN A 38 -1.81 0.12 -24.79
CA ASN A 38 -1.03 0.27 -26.01
C ASN A 38 -1.68 -0.39 -27.23
N SER A 39 -2.41 -1.50 -27.06
CA SER A 39 -2.97 -2.28 -28.17
C SER A 39 -4.46 -2.05 -28.42
N GLU A 40 -5.26 -2.01 -27.36
CA GLU A 40 -6.73 -1.97 -27.42
C GLU A 40 -7.31 -0.56 -27.36
N TRP A 41 -6.64 0.39 -26.68
CA TRP A 41 -7.15 1.76 -26.48
C TRP A 41 -6.15 2.84 -26.90
N PRO A 42 -5.72 2.86 -28.17
CA PRO A 42 -4.67 3.78 -28.63
C PRO A 42 -5.05 5.26 -28.48
N ARG A 43 -6.35 5.61 -28.51
CA ARG A 43 -6.80 7.00 -28.35
C ARG A 43 -6.88 7.44 -26.90
N LEU A 44 -7.04 6.49 -25.99
CA LEU A 44 -7.02 6.73 -24.54
C LEU A 44 -5.64 6.54 -23.92
N ARG A 45 -4.66 6.00 -24.66
CA ARG A 45 -3.33 5.66 -24.16
C ARG A 45 -2.71 6.74 -23.29
N ALA A 46 -2.60 7.98 -23.79
CA ALA A 46 -1.97 9.08 -23.04
C ALA A 46 -2.67 9.36 -21.71
N CYS A 47 -4.01 9.30 -21.69
CA CYS A 47 -4.81 9.52 -20.49
C CYS A 47 -4.64 8.35 -19.51
N VAL A 48 -4.70 7.11 -19.98
CA VAL A 48 -4.52 5.92 -19.14
C VAL A 48 -3.10 5.87 -18.57
N THR A 49 -2.06 6.14 -19.36
CA THR A 49 -0.67 6.08 -18.90
C THR A 49 -0.33 7.18 -17.90
N ASP A 50 -0.77 8.42 -18.14
CA ASP A 50 -0.46 9.55 -17.26
C ASP A 50 -1.07 9.33 -15.87
N ILE A 51 -2.31 8.89 -15.85
CA ILE A 51 -3.02 8.64 -14.60
C ILE A 51 -2.49 7.36 -13.92
N PHE A 52 -2.11 6.35 -14.68
CA PHE A 52 -1.46 5.15 -14.15
C PHE A 52 -0.14 5.47 -13.46
N TRP A 53 0.73 6.26 -14.10
CA TRP A 53 2.00 6.68 -13.50
C TRP A 53 1.77 7.49 -12.22
N SER A 54 0.77 8.39 -12.21
CA SER A 54 0.37 9.13 -11.01
C SER A 54 -0.08 8.21 -9.85
N ALA A 55 -0.78 7.11 -10.17
CA ALA A 55 -1.25 6.14 -9.19
C ALA A 55 -0.13 5.18 -8.70
N ALA A 56 0.74 4.72 -9.61
CA ALA A 56 1.75 3.71 -9.32
C ALA A 56 3.00 4.27 -8.61
N ASP A 57 3.47 5.45 -9.02
CA ASP A 57 4.86 5.86 -8.76
C ASP A 57 5.09 6.26 -7.29
N HIS A 58 4.15 6.96 -6.67
CA HIS A 58 4.34 7.46 -5.29
C HIS A 58 3.58 6.65 -4.26
N ARG A 59 2.43 6.08 -4.64
CA ARG A 59 1.49 5.51 -3.67
C ARG A 59 1.74 4.05 -3.34
N VAL A 60 2.42 3.30 -4.21
CA VAL A 60 2.73 1.89 -3.97
C VAL A 60 4.20 1.70 -3.61
N VAL A 61 5.09 2.47 -4.25
CA VAL A 61 6.54 2.34 -4.07
C VAL A 61 6.98 2.89 -2.72
N ILE A 62 6.55 4.11 -2.35
CA ILE A 62 7.00 4.77 -1.11
C ILE A 62 6.75 3.91 0.15
N PRO A 63 5.55 3.36 0.39
CA PRO A 63 5.28 2.56 1.60
C PRO A 63 6.09 1.28 1.67
N VAL A 64 6.32 0.64 0.52
CA VAL A 64 7.13 -0.58 0.43
C VAL A 64 8.59 -0.23 0.74
N CYS A 65 9.12 0.84 0.13
CA CYS A 65 10.45 1.35 0.41
C CYS A 65 10.61 1.75 1.88
N VAL A 66 9.64 2.46 2.46
CA VAL A 66 9.65 2.85 3.88
C VAL A 66 9.57 1.62 4.78
N SER A 67 8.74 0.62 4.44
CA SER A 67 8.66 -0.65 5.20
C SER A 67 10.01 -1.38 5.19
N ILE A 68 10.62 -1.52 4.01
CA ILE A 68 11.93 -2.18 3.85
C ILE A 68 13.02 -1.38 4.57
N ALA A 69 13.06 -0.07 4.40
CA ALA A 69 14.02 0.81 5.07
C ALA A 69 13.87 0.74 6.60
N SER A 70 12.63 0.71 7.12
CA SER A 70 12.38 0.57 8.55
C SER A 70 12.84 -0.80 9.08
N ALA A 71 12.58 -1.88 8.35
CA ALA A 71 13.02 -3.22 8.72
C ALA A 71 14.55 -3.35 8.68
N LEU A 72 15.20 -2.77 7.66
CA LEU A 72 16.66 -2.71 7.53
C LEU A 72 17.29 -1.88 8.65
N ALA A 73 16.76 -0.68 8.91
CA ALA A 73 17.22 0.17 9.99
C ALA A 73 17.10 -0.53 11.35
N HIS A 74 15.95 -1.15 11.61
CA HIS A 74 15.74 -1.92 12.84
C HIS A 74 16.70 -3.11 12.94
N THR A 75 16.90 -3.86 11.85
CA THR A 75 17.83 -4.99 11.80
C THR A 75 19.28 -4.53 12.06
N LEU A 76 19.69 -3.43 11.43
CA LEU A 76 21.02 -2.85 11.63
C LEU A 76 21.20 -2.38 13.08
N CYS A 77 20.23 -1.67 13.64
CA CYS A 77 20.24 -1.26 15.05
C CYS A 77 20.29 -2.46 15.99
N TYR A 78 19.55 -3.54 15.68
CA TYR A 78 19.58 -4.76 16.46
C TYR A 78 20.98 -5.37 16.52
N TYR A 79 21.64 -5.54 15.37
CA TYR A 79 22.96 -6.17 15.32
C TYR A 79 24.07 -5.29 15.91
N ILE A 80 24.00 -3.97 15.73
CA ILE A 80 25.04 -3.03 16.20
C ILE A 80 24.87 -2.72 17.70
N PHE A 81 23.65 -2.39 18.13
CA PHE A 81 23.43 -1.81 19.46
C PHE A 81 22.70 -2.74 20.43
N TRP A 82 21.72 -3.52 19.96
CA TRP A 82 20.79 -4.20 20.87
C TRP A 82 21.12 -5.66 21.14
N LYS A 83 21.96 -6.28 20.32
CA LYS A 83 22.39 -7.67 20.52
C LYS A 83 23.09 -7.88 21.87
N SER A 84 23.77 -6.85 22.38
CA SER A 84 24.46 -6.88 23.68
C SER A 84 23.55 -6.66 24.90
N ARG A 85 22.29 -6.24 24.70
CA ARG A 85 21.32 -5.98 25.78
C ARG A 85 20.01 -6.73 25.52
N PRO A 86 19.97 -8.04 25.83
CA PRO A 86 18.76 -8.82 25.63
C PRO A 86 17.66 -8.38 26.60
N LEU A 87 16.44 -8.19 26.08
CA LEU A 87 15.26 -8.00 26.90
C LEU A 87 14.57 -9.35 27.09
N HIS A 88 14.62 -9.89 28.31
CA HIS A 88 13.99 -11.17 28.61
C HIS A 88 12.52 -10.99 29.04
N PRO A 89 11.64 -11.94 28.71
CA PRO A 89 10.26 -11.93 29.21
C PRO A 89 10.16 -11.86 30.73
N SER A 90 11.11 -12.47 31.45
CA SER A 90 11.23 -12.39 32.91
C SER A 90 11.28 -10.97 33.43
N ASP A 91 11.99 -10.09 32.73
CA ASP A 91 12.28 -8.72 33.16
C ASP A 91 11.01 -7.86 33.07
N LEU A 92 10.09 -8.24 32.17
CA LEU A 92 8.81 -7.56 32.02
C LEU A 92 7.84 -7.89 33.15
N TYR A 93 7.86 -9.11 33.68
CA TYR A 93 6.95 -9.52 34.76
C TYR A 93 7.17 -8.76 36.07
N ALA A 94 8.30 -8.08 36.22
CA ALA A 94 8.56 -7.19 37.35
C ALA A 94 7.60 -5.99 37.42
N SER A 95 6.95 -5.62 36.29
CA SER A 95 5.98 -4.52 36.25
C SER A 95 4.76 -4.88 35.40
N PRO A 96 3.58 -5.13 36.02
CA PRO A 96 2.37 -5.48 35.28
C PRO A 96 1.92 -4.37 34.32
N ILE A 97 2.26 -3.11 34.62
CA ILE A 97 1.97 -1.95 33.75
C ILE A 97 2.75 -2.09 32.44
N ILE A 98 4.04 -2.42 32.50
CA ILE A 98 4.90 -2.57 31.32
C ILE A 98 4.41 -3.74 30.46
N VAL A 99 4.07 -4.86 31.07
CA VAL A 99 3.48 -6.02 30.36
C VAL A 99 2.20 -5.60 29.64
N SER A 100 1.26 -4.97 30.35
CA SER A 100 -0.03 -4.57 29.76
C SER A 100 0.14 -3.61 28.57
N TYR A 101 1.08 -2.66 28.67
CA TYR A 101 1.40 -1.72 27.60
C TYR A 101 1.98 -2.42 26.36
N LEU A 102 3.01 -3.26 26.53
CA LEU A 102 3.62 -3.98 25.42
C LEU A 102 2.65 -4.97 24.77
N THR A 103 1.89 -5.72 25.57
CA THR A 103 0.87 -6.65 25.06
C THR A 103 -0.23 -5.90 24.31
N GLY A 104 -0.66 -4.74 24.80
CA GLY A 104 -1.63 -3.89 24.11
C GLY A 104 -1.15 -3.44 22.74
N GLN A 105 0.10 -2.97 22.65
CA GLN A 105 0.70 -2.59 21.37
C GLN A 105 0.85 -3.78 20.41
N ALA A 106 1.42 -4.89 20.90
CA ALA A 106 1.60 -6.10 20.10
C ALA A 106 0.26 -6.62 19.55
N THR A 107 -0.78 -6.64 20.40
CA THR A 107 -2.13 -7.05 19.99
C THR A 107 -2.70 -6.11 18.94
N THR A 108 -2.53 -4.80 19.11
CA THR A 108 -2.99 -3.80 18.14
C THR A 108 -2.31 -3.97 16.79
N ILE A 109 -0.99 -4.17 16.78
CA ILE A 109 -0.21 -4.42 15.58
C ILE A 109 -0.68 -5.71 14.88
N LEU A 110 -0.80 -6.81 15.62
CA LEU A 110 -1.26 -8.09 15.09
C LEU A 110 -2.69 -8.02 14.55
N PHE A 111 -3.59 -7.31 15.24
CA PHE A 111 -4.96 -7.10 14.78
C PHE A 111 -5.01 -6.32 13.47
N LEU A 112 -4.21 -5.26 13.34
CA LEU A 112 -4.14 -4.48 12.10
C LEU A 112 -3.54 -5.29 10.95
N ASP A 113 -2.51 -6.10 11.22
CA ASP A 113 -1.91 -6.99 10.22
C ASP A 113 -2.89 -8.07 9.77
N PHE A 114 -3.59 -8.71 10.71
CA PHE A 114 -4.64 -9.68 10.42
C PHE A 114 -5.73 -9.04 9.56
N ARG A 115 -6.26 -7.89 9.99
CA ARG A 115 -7.30 -7.18 9.23
C ARG A 115 -6.86 -6.89 7.80
N VAL A 116 -5.60 -6.55 7.57
CA VAL A 116 -5.07 -6.30 6.22
C VAL A 116 -4.99 -7.59 5.43
N LEU A 117 -4.43 -8.66 5.99
CA LEU A 117 -4.33 -9.95 5.30
C LEU A 117 -5.70 -10.48 4.85
N PHE A 118 -6.75 -10.24 5.63
CA PHE A 118 -8.11 -10.74 5.33
C PHE A 118 -8.99 -9.73 4.58
N ASN A 119 -8.80 -8.42 4.77
CA ASN A 119 -9.62 -7.39 4.11
C ASN A 119 -8.93 -6.68 2.94
N THR A 120 -7.72 -7.09 2.55
CA THR A 120 -7.14 -6.61 1.28
C THR A 120 -7.93 -7.26 0.14
N SER A 121 -9.01 -6.60 -0.27
CA SER A 121 -9.71 -6.94 -1.50
C SER A 121 -8.73 -6.80 -2.66
N LYS A 122 -8.73 -7.78 -3.56
CA LYS A 122 -8.00 -7.64 -4.84
C LYS A 122 -8.44 -6.34 -5.50
N LEU A 123 -7.48 -5.61 -6.08
CA LEU A 123 -7.80 -4.45 -6.89
C LEU A 123 -8.68 -4.95 -8.05
N ASP A 124 -9.96 -4.60 -8.07
CA ASP A 124 -10.84 -4.98 -9.17
C ASP A 124 -10.64 -4.01 -10.33
N CYS A 125 -9.75 -4.40 -11.24
CA CYS A 125 -9.45 -3.68 -12.47
C CYS A 125 -10.52 -3.91 -13.56
N THR A 126 -11.48 -4.82 -13.38
CA THR A 126 -12.44 -5.19 -14.44
C THR A 126 -13.37 -4.05 -14.82
N GLY A 127 -13.74 -3.21 -13.84
CA GLY A 127 -14.51 -2.00 -14.08
C GLY A 127 -13.79 -1.02 -15.02
N VAL A 128 -12.48 -0.84 -14.81
CA VAL A 128 -11.64 0.06 -15.62
C VAL A 128 -11.58 -0.39 -17.08
N ASP A 129 -11.38 -1.70 -17.33
CA ASP A 129 -11.34 -2.27 -18.68
C ASP A 129 -12.64 -1.99 -19.46
N SER A 130 -13.80 -2.18 -18.82
CA SER A 130 -15.10 -1.97 -19.47
C SER A 130 -15.31 -0.52 -19.90
N ILE A 131 -14.89 0.43 -19.05
CA ILE A 131 -15.02 1.86 -19.30
C ILE A 131 -14.03 2.32 -20.36
N CYS A 132 -12.78 1.84 -20.31
CA CYS A 132 -11.79 2.15 -21.34
C CYS A 132 -12.24 1.63 -22.71
N ARG A 133 -12.82 0.43 -22.77
CA ARG A 133 -13.38 -0.13 -24.01
C ARG A 133 -14.57 0.69 -24.53
N GLN A 134 -15.49 1.08 -23.67
CA GLN A 134 -16.62 1.94 -24.05
C GLN A 134 -16.15 3.33 -24.51
N GLY A 135 -15.17 3.89 -23.81
CA GLY A 135 -14.55 5.17 -24.14
C GLY A 135 -13.84 5.15 -25.49
N GLU A 136 -13.09 4.10 -25.81
CA GLU A 136 -12.43 3.94 -27.10
C GLU A 136 -13.44 3.85 -28.26
N LEU A 137 -14.58 3.16 -28.05
CA LEU A 137 -15.68 3.11 -29.02
C LEU A 137 -16.36 4.47 -29.19
N ALA A 138 -16.58 5.20 -28.10
CA ALA A 138 -17.15 6.54 -28.12
C ALA A 138 -16.24 7.56 -28.81
N LEU A 139 -14.91 7.34 -28.76
CA LEU A 139 -13.90 8.11 -29.48
C LEU A 139 -13.74 7.67 -30.95
N SER A 140 -14.60 6.80 -31.46
CA SER A 140 -14.57 6.45 -32.90
C SER A 140 -15.02 7.64 -33.76
N PRO A 141 -14.38 7.86 -34.93
CA PRO A 141 -14.72 9.01 -35.78
C PRO A 141 -16.17 9.03 -36.23
N TRP A 142 -16.78 7.84 -36.35
CA TRP A 142 -18.19 7.70 -36.72
C TRP A 142 -19.10 8.09 -35.55
N VAL A 143 -18.83 7.60 -34.34
CA VAL A 143 -19.61 7.96 -33.15
C VAL A 143 -19.47 9.44 -32.85
N ASP A 144 -18.26 10.01 -32.92
CA ASP A 144 -18.04 11.45 -32.69
C ASP A 144 -18.79 12.34 -33.70
N ARG A 145 -18.94 11.87 -34.95
CA ARG A 145 -19.73 12.56 -35.97
C ARG A 145 -21.23 12.49 -35.65
N VAL A 146 -21.72 11.33 -35.23
CA VAL A 146 -23.13 11.12 -34.85
C VAL A 146 -23.47 11.94 -33.61
N THR A 147 -22.62 11.92 -32.58
CA THR A 147 -22.84 12.70 -31.36
C THR A 147 -22.83 14.19 -31.67
N LYS A 148 -21.89 14.70 -32.46
CA LYS A 148 -21.89 16.11 -32.90
C LYS A 148 -23.12 16.48 -33.71
N PHE A 149 -23.61 15.59 -34.56
CA PHE A 149 -24.84 15.81 -35.33
C PHE A 149 -26.08 15.89 -34.41
N VAL A 150 -26.21 14.96 -33.46
CA VAL A 150 -27.37 14.90 -32.53
C VAL A 150 -27.34 16.03 -31.51
N THR A 151 -26.16 16.38 -31.00
CA THR A 151 -25.97 17.43 -29.99
C THR A 151 -25.75 18.81 -30.60
N PHE A 152 -25.86 18.96 -31.92
CA PHE A 152 -25.55 20.21 -32.64
C PHE A 152 -24.16 20.79 -32.29
N GLY A 153 -23.19 19.92 -31.97
CA GLY A 153 -21.83 20.30 -31.61
C GLY A 153 -21.65 20.88 -30.19
N TYR A 154 -22.69 20.88 -29.34
CA TYR A 154 -22.59 21.40 -27.98
C TYR A 154 -21.73 20.52 -27.04
N VAL A 155 -21.60 19.22 -27.33
CA VAL A 155 -20.89 18.28 -26.46
C VAL A 155 -19.70 17.67 -27.19
N SER A 156 -18.51 17.80 -26.59
CA SER A 156 -17.30 17.12 -27.05
C SER A 156 -17.23 15.72 -26.45
N SER A 157 -17.38 14.69 -27.29
CA SER A 157 -17.28 13.28 -26.89
C SER A 157 -15.95 12.97 -26.20
N GLN A 158 -14.87 13.67 -26.60
CA GLN A 158 -13.55 13.50 -26.01
C GLN A 158 -13.47 13.97 -24.56
N GLU A 159 -14.12 15.07 -24.25
CA GLU A 159 -14.11 15.68 -22.92
C GLU A 159 -14.92 14.84 -21.95
N TYR A 160 -16.10 14.37 -22.37
CA TYR A 160 -16.94 13.48 -21.57
C TYR A 160 -16.25 12.15 -21.25
N VAL A 161 -15.61 11.51 -22.24
CA VAL A 161 -14.90 10.25 -22.02
C VAL A 161 -13.69 10.46 -21.10
N LYS A 162 -12.93 11.55 -21.27
CA LYS A 162 -11.84 11.89 -20.36
C LYS A 162 -12.32 12.11 -18.93
N GLU A 163 -13.44 12.80 -18.75
CA GLU A 163 -14.03 13.04 -17.42
C GLU A 163 -14.44 11.72 -16.75
N GLN A 164 -15.16 10.84 -17.47
CA GLN A 164 -15.58 9.54 -16.93
C GLN A 164 -14.40 8.64 -16.53
N VAL A 165 -13.36 8.59 -17.38
CA VAL A 165 -12.13 7.86 -17.09
C VAL A 165 -11.42 8.47 -15.87
N SER A 166 -11.35 9.81 -15.79
CA SER A 166 -10.75 10.54 -14.68
C SER A 166 -11.45 10.27 -13.33
N VAL A 167 -12.80 10.30 -13.30
CA VAL A 167 -13.59 10.03 -12.08
C VAL A 167 -13.27 8.63 -11.55
N ARG A 168 -13.28 7.63 -12.42
CA ARG A 168 -13.07 6.23 -12.03
C ARG A 168 -11.65 5.95 -11.55
N ILE A 169 -10.67 6.60 -12.15
CA ILE A 169 -9.31 6.47 -11.65
C ILE A 169 -9.09 7.28 -10.38
N THR A 170 -9.83 8.38 -10.17
CA THR A 170 -9.84 9.11 -8.90
C THR A 170 -10.40 8.25 -7.77
N GLU A 171 -11.47 7.47 -8.01
CA GLU A 171 -11.99 6.49 -7.06
C GLU A 171 -10.93 5.42 -6.72
N LEU A 172 -10.25 4.87 -7.74
CA LEU A 172 -9.15 3.92 -7.56
C LEU A 172 -8.02 4.53 -6.71
N ASN A 173 -7.67 5.78 -6.99
CA ASN A 173 -6.67 6.54 -6.27
C ASN A 173 -7.05 6.75 -4.80
N GLU A 174 -8.32 6.98 -4.49
CA GLU A 174 -8.78 7.15 -3.11
C GLU A 174 -8.73 5.81 -2.35
N ILE A 175 -9.08 4.69 -2.99
CA ILE A 175 -8.89 3.35 -2.41
C ILE A 175 -7.41 3.11 -2.09
N LEU A 176 -6.51 3.40 -3.04
CA LEU A 176 -5.07 3.30 -2.85
C LEU A 176 -4.58 4.22 -1.73
N ARG A 177 -5.13 5.44 -1.61
CA ARG A 177 -4.80 6.41 -0.55
C ARG A 177 -5.23 5.93 0.84
N LEU A 178 -6.39 5.32 0.95
CA LEU A 178 -6.86 4.74 2.20
C LEU A 178 -5.99 3.55 2.62
N GLN A 179 -5.65 2.68 1.67
CA GLN A 179 -4.72 1.57 1.89
C GLN A 179 -3.34 2.08 2.35
N LEU A 180 -2.83 3.10 1.68
CA LEU A 180 -1.61 3.83 2.02
C LEU A 180 -1.58 4.35 3.45
N HIS A 181 -2.63 5.06 3.85
CA HIS A 181 -2.73 5.63 5.19
C HIS A 181 -2.71 4.52 6.24
N GLY A 182 -3.45 3.44 5.99
CA GLY A 182 -3.42 2.25 6.83
C GLY A 182 -2.01 1.62 6.91
N TRP A 183 -1.28 1.57 5.81
CA TRP A 183 0.11 1.07 5.80
C TRP A 183 1.05 1.95 6.63
N MET A 184 1.00 3.27 6.45
CA MET A 184 1.83 4.21 7.20
C MET A 184 1.57 4.09 8.71
N MET A 185 0.30 4.03 9.13
CA MET A 185 -0.07 3.83 10.52
C MET A 185 0.53 2.55 11.12
N ARG A 186 0.56 1.45 10.37
CA ARG A 186 1.18 0.19 10.83
C ARG A 186 2.70 0.32 10.99
N ILE A 187 3.37 0.95 10.04
CA ILE A 187 4.82 1.20 10.14
C ILE A 187 5.11 2.06 11.38
N THR A 188 4.34 3.12 11.59
CA THR A 188 4.48 4.00 12.76
C THR A 188 4.29 3.23 14.06
N LEU A 189 3.25 2.40 14.19
CA LEU A 189 3.01 1.57 15.39
C LEU A 189 4.16 0.59 15.64
N ARG A 190 4.70 -0.01 14.58
CA ARG A 190 5.87 -0.90 14.69
C ARG A 190 7.12 -0.15 15.13
N LEU A 191 7.36 1.04 14.60
CA LEU A 191 8.47 1.88 15.08
C LEU A 191 8.31 2.20 16.56
N ILE A 192 7.11 2.63 16.98
CA ILE A 192 6.80 2.91 18.39
C ILE A 192 7.04 1.68 19.28
N PHE A 193 6.62 0.49 18.84
CA PHE A 193 6.85 -0.74 19.58
C PHE A 193 8.33 -1.08 19.69
N GLY A 194 9.08 -1.01 18.59
CA GLY A 194 10.53 -1.23 18.58
C GLY A 194 11.26 -0.26 19.51
N PHE A 195 10.92 1.03 19.44
CA PHE A 195 11.46 2.05 20.36
C PHE A 195 11.08 1.78 21.81
N SER A 196 9.85 1.33 22.07
CA SER A 196 9.39 0.99 23.43
C SER A 196 10.18 -0.20 24.00
N CYS A 197 10.37 -1.26 23.22
CA CYS A 197 11.20 -2.40 23.62
C CYS A 197 12.65 -1.99 23.87
N TRP A 198 13.22 -1.13 23.02
CA TRP A 198 14.56 -0.61 23.23
C TRP A 198 14.68 0.22 24.51
N TRP A 199 13.76 1.16 24.72
CA TRP A 199 13.75 2.00 25.91
C TRP A 199 13.69 1.16 27.18
N LEU A 200 12.83 0.13 27.19
CA LEU A 200 12.73 -0.81 28.30
C LEU A 200 13.98 -1.65 28.49
N ALA A 201 14.62 -2.10 27.42
CA ALA A 201 15.90 -2.80 27.52
C ALA A 201 17.01 -1.91 28.10
N LEU A 202 16.93 -0.58 27.92
CA LEU A 202 17.87 0.37 28.48
C LEU A 202 17.60 0.69 29.95
N THR A 203 16.32 0.70 30.37
CA THR A 203 15.95 1.01 31.77
C THR A 203 15.95 -0.20 32.68
N LEU A 204 15.62 -1.39 32.17
CA LEU A 204 15.58 -2.65 32.91
C LEU A 204 16.89 -3.45 32.78
N GLY A 205 17.62 -3.27 31.68
CA GLY A 205 18.93 -3.89 31.45
C GLY A 205 20.06 -3.07 32.07
N ALA A 206 20.27 -3.24 33.38
CA ALA A 206 21.53 -2.98 34.08
C ALA A 206 22.21 -4.33 34.40
#